data_AF-A0A2E3B0N5-F1
#
_entry.id   AF-A0A2E3B0N5-F1
#
_cell.length_a   1.000
_cell.length_b   1.000
_cell.length_c   1.000
_cell.angle_alpha   90.00
_cell.angle_beta   90.00
_cell.angle_gamma   90.00
#
_symmetry.space_group_name_H-M   'P 1'
#
loop_
_entity.id
_entity.type
_entity.pdbx_description
1 polymer ?
#
loop_
_entity_poly.entity_id
_entity_poly.type
_entity_poly.pdbx_seq_one_letter_code
_entity_poly.pdbx_strand_id
1 'polypeptide(L)'
;MKKFVDINSHIIPEIDDGPANFEESLEILSLAEKDGISKIIATPHLENLLINNKNYNDVEKYVEKLNNLVHENDININIFSGISLNFNEKTNEILDIEGHNFSLNKTRFYLLETTFNEFNYKHMKIIEKFRDKRLYPVLSHPERNIFLRKNSKLIKEIINQGGLIQVSSDSIIGNNGEPVKKFALDIIDKKLATCISSEIHNKSKNLYPNLKLSYEIVNELFGKNISDKLFITNPQLILDGHLPKLED
;
A
#
# COMPACT_ATOMS: atom_id res chain seq x y z
N MET A 1 8.79 -18.17 -11.39
CA MET A 1 8.36 -16.75 -11.39
C MET A 1 8.69 -16.14 -10.04
N LYS A 2 9.15 -14.88 -10.02
CA LYS A 2 9.20 -14.11 -8.78
C LYS A 2 7.75 -13.88 -8.33
N LYS A 3 7.47 -14.08 -7.05
CA LYS A 3 6.13 -14.01 -6.46
C LYS A 3 6.04 -12.70 -5.69
N PHE A 4 5.57 -11.63 -6.33
CA PHE A 4 5.44 -10.33 -5.68
C PHE A 4 4.32 -10.36 -4.64
N VAL A 5 4.45 -9.48 -3.65
CA VAL A 5 3.44 -9.24 -2.61
C VAL A 5 3.07 -7.76 -2.66
N ASP A 6 1.79 -7.50 -2.87
CA ASP A 6 1.23 -6.16 -2.97
C ASP A 6 0.41 -5.83 -1.73
N ILE A 7 0.72 -4.73 -1.04
CA ILE A 7 0.10 -4.39 0.25
C ILE A 7 -0.88 -3.23 0.17
N ASN A 8 -1.05 -2.62 -1.01
CA ASN A 8 -1.96 -1.51 -1.23
C ASN A 8 -2.68 -1.71 -2.56
N SER A 9 -3.97 -2.03 -2.50
CA SER A 9 -4.81 -2.31 -3.67
C SER A 9 -6.30 -2.08 -3.41
N HIS A 10 -7.02 -1.60 -4.42
CA HIS A 10 -8.46 -1.32 -4.39
C HIS A 10 -9.18 -2.32 -5.29
N ILE A 11 -9.34 -3.55 -4.78
CA ILE A 11 -9.90 -4.70 -5.52
C ILE A 11 -11.26 -5.15 -5.02
N ILE A 12 -11.81 -4.48 -4.00
CA ILE A 12 -13.13 -4.81 -3.46
C ILE A 12 -14.19 -4.02 -4.23
N PRO A 13 -15.22 -4.69 -4.76
CA PRO A 13 -16.21 -4.01 -5.58
C PRO A 13 -17.17 -3.15 -4.77
N GLU A 14 -17.61 -2.04 -5.38
CA GLU A 14 -18.66 -1.15 -4.87
C GLU A 14 -18.32 -0.47 -3.53
N ILE A 15 -17.04 -0.36 -3.18
CA ILE A 15 -16.61 0.33 -1.95
C ILE A 15 -16.13 1.73 -2.28
N ASP A 16 -15.05 1.82 -3.02
CA ASP A 16 -14.36 3.06 -3.32
C ASP A 16 -14.16 3.23 -4.82
N ASP A 17 -13.00 3.71 -5.23
CA ASP A 17 -12.61 3.89 -6.62
C ASP A 17 -12.02 2.64 -7.28
N GLY A 18 -12.08 1.50 -6.58
CA GLY A 18 -11.87 0.18 -7.13
C GLY A 18 -12.96 -0.27 -8.12
N PRO A 19 -13.12 -1.60 -8.31
CA PRO A 19 -14.05 -2.17 -9.29
C PRO A 19 -15.52 -1.88 -8.96
N ALA A 20 -16.36 -1.83 -9.98
CA ALA A 20 -17.80 -1.68 -9.84
C ALA A 20 -18.51 -3.01 -9.51
N ASN A 21 -17.88 -4.16 -9.78
CA ASN A 21 -18.46 -5.47 -9.54
C ASN A 21 -17.37 -6.57 -9.42
N PHE A 22 -17.79 -7.79 -9.11
CA PHE A 22 -16.87 -8.92 -8.95
C PHE A 22 -16.18 -9.33 -10.27
N GLU A 23 -16.81 -9.14 -11.42
CA GLU A 23 -16.23 -9.47 -12.73
C GLU A 23 -15.03 -8.57 -13.00
N GLU A 24 -15.18 -7.26 -12.80
CA GLU A 24 -14.08 -6.30 -12.88
C GLU A 24 -12.98 -6.57 -11.84
N SER A 25 -13.35 -7.04 -10.64
CA SER A 25 -12.36 -7.45 -9.63
C SER A 25 -11.53 -8.63 -10.14
N LEU A 26 -12.15 -9.61 -10.80
CA LEU A 26 -11.47 -10.77 -11.38
C LEU A 26 -10.58 -10.39 -12.56
N GLU A 27 -11.00 -9.42 -13.38
CA GLU A 27 -10.17 -8.87 -14.46
C GLU A 27 -8.89 -8.24 -13.88
N ILE A 28 -9.02 -7.42 -12.83
CA ILE A 28 -7.89 -6.83 -12.11
C ILE A 28 -6.96 -7.92 -11.56
N LEU A 29 -7.51 -8.94 -10.92
CA LEU A 29 -6.75 -10.02 -10.30
C LEU A 29 -6.04 -10.88 -11.35
N SER A 30 -6.67 -11.15 -12.49
CA SER A 30 -6.02 -11.84 -13.61
C SER A 30 -4.84 -11.02 -14.17
N LEU A 31 -4.99 -9.70 -14.25
CA LEU A 31 -3.90 -8.81 -14.66
C LEU A 31 -2.78 -8.76 -13.62
N ALA A 32 -3.12 -8.74 -12.33
CA ALA A 32 -2.16 -8.81 -11.24
C ALA A 32 -1.31 -10.08 -11.27
N GLU A 33 -1.92 -11.23 -11.56
CA GLU A 33 -1.21 -12.50 -11.69
C GLU A 33 -0.21 -12.47 -12.85
N LYS A 34 -0.64 -11.95 -14.02
CA LYS A 34 0.22 -11.75 -15.20
C LYS A 34 1.37 -10.78 -14.92
N ASP A 35 1.15 -9.81 -14.04
CA ASP A 35 2.14 -8.86 -13.53
C ASP A 35 3.04 -9.48 -12.44
N GLY A 36 2.89 -10.77 -12.14
CA GLY A 36 3.75 -11.52 -11.22
C GLY A 36 3.36 -11.41 -9.74
N ILE A 37 2.21 -10.81 -9.44
CA ILE A 37 1.66 -10.72 -8.10
C ILE A 37 1.07 -12.07 -7.69
N SER A 38 1.37 -12.49 -6.46
CA SER A 38 0.89 -13.77 -5.90
C SER A 38 0.13 -13.61 -4.59
N LYS A 39 0.33 -12.48 -3.90
CA LYS A 39 -0.36 -12.12 -2.66
C LYS A 39 -0.75 -10.66 -2.73
N ILE A 40 -1.98 -10.37 -2.35
CA ILE A 40 -2.54 -9.01 -2.34
C ILE A 40 -3.23 -8.74 -1.02
N ILE A 41 -2.97 -7.59 -0.41
CA ILE A 41 -3.81 -7.06 0.66
C ILE A 41 -4.80 -6.07 0.03
N ALA A 42 -6.10 -6.38 0.14
CA ALA A 42 -7.16 -5.46 -0.24
C ALA A 42 -7.26 -4.36 0.82
N THR A 43 -7.10 -3.10 0.41
CA THR A 43 -7.01 -1.94 1.31
C THR A 43 -7.99 -0.84 0.90
N PRO A 44 -9.30 -1.12 0.89
CA PRO A 44 -10.28 -0.08 0.56
C PRO A 44 -10.17 1.10 1.54
N HIS A 45 -10.55 2.29 1.07
CA HIS A 45 -10.58 3.48 1.93
C HIS A 45 -11.65 3.34 3.02
N LEU A 46 -11.27 3.61 4.28
CA LEU A 46 -12.21 3.54 5.41
C LEU A 46 -13.40 4.49 5.24
N GLU A 47 -13.19 5.71 4.75
CA GLU A 47 -14.28 6.68 4.60
C GLU A 47 -15.35 6.18 3.62
N ASN A 48 -14.93 5.55 2.53
CA ASN A 48 -15.81 4.93 1.56
C ASN A 48 -16.58 3.74 2.14
N LEU A 49 -15.94 2.89 2.95
CA LEU A 49 -16.63 1.82 3.67
C LEU A 49 -17.76 2.38 4.56
N LEU A 50 -17.45 3.40 5.36
CA LEU A 50 -18.40 4.01 6.29
C LEU A 50 -19.57 4.68 5.56
N ILE A 51 -19.30 5.41 4.46
CA ILE A 51 -20.35 6.02 3.63
C ILE A 51 -21.31 4.97 3.06
N ASN A 52 -20.79 3.78 2.73
CA ASN A 52 -21.58 2.67 2.22
C ASN A 52 -22.22 1.81 3.34
N ASN A 53 -22.21 2.27 4.60
CA ASN A 53 -22.71 1.54 5.77
C ASN A 53 -22.06 0.16 5.96
N LYS A 54 -20.78 0.04 5.61
CA LYS A 54 -19.98 -1.18 5.74
C LYS A 54 -18.92 -1.01 6.83
N ASN A 55 -18.42 -2.14 7.33
CA ASN A 55 -17.36 -2.20 8.33
C ASN A 55 -16.29 -3.22 7.94
N TYR A 56 -15.30 -3.41 8.81
CA TYR A 56 -14.20 -4.35 8.56
C TYR A 56 -14.66 -5.80 8.35
N ASN A 57 -15.69 -6.28 9.05
CA ASN A 57 -16.20 -7.64 8.83
C ASN A 57 -16.78 -7.81 7.42
N ASP A 58 -17.28 -6.74 6.79
CA ASP A 58 -17.72 -6.80 5.41
C ASP A 58 -16.52 -6.94 4.47
N VAL A 59 -15.41 -6.25 4.74
CA VAL A 59 -14.14 -6.43 4.01
C VAL A 59 -13.68 -7.89 4.08
N GLU A 60 -13.73 -8.53 5.25
CA GLU A 60 -13.36 -9.93 5.38
C GLU A 60 -14.24 -10.86 4.52
N LYS A 61 -15.56 -10.64 4.51
CA LYS A 61 -16.49 -11.39 3.66
C LYS A 61 -16.23 -11.18 2.17
N TYR A 62 -15.91 -9.95 1.76
CA TYR A 62 -15.53 -9.66 0.37
C TYR A 62 -14.25 -10.39 -0.01
N VAL A 63 -13.23 -10.36 0.85
CA VAL A 63 -11.96 -11.05 0.63
C VAL A 63 -12.16 -12.56 0.57
N GLU A 64 -12.98 -13.15 1.44
CA GLU A 64 -13.33 -14.57 1.38
C GLU A 64 -14.00 -14.92 0.05
N LYS A 65 -15.00 -14.13 -0.37
CA LYS A 65 -15.68 -14.31 -1.65
C LYS A 65 -14.73 -14.17 -2.83
N LEU A 66 -13.86 -13.17 -2.84
CA LEU A 66 -12.86 -13.00 -3.90
C LEU A 66 -11.88 -14.17 -3.95
N ASN A 67 -11.41 -14.69 -2.81
CA ASN A 67 -10.55 -15.88 -2.76
C ASN A 67 -11.23 -17.12 -3.37
N ASN A 68 -12.53 -17.32 -3.12
CA ASN A 68 -13.29 -18.39 -3.75
C ASN A 68 -13.38 -18.19 -5.27
N LEU A 69 -13.70 -16.97 -5.71
CA LEU A 69 -13.84 -16.65 -7.13
C LEU A 69 -12.51 -16.78 -7.90
N VAL A 70 -11.39 -16.32 -7.35
CA VAL A 70 -10.08 -16.50 -8.01
C VAL A 70 -9.72 -17.97 -8.15
N HIS A 71 -10.03 -18.79 -7.14
CA HIS A 71 -9.83 -20.23 -7.21
C HIS A 71 -10.73 -20.89 -8.28
N GLU A 72 -12.02 -20.51 -8.35
CA GLU A 72 -12.95 -20.99 -9.38
C GLU A 72 -12.55 -20.60 -10.80
N ASN A 73 -11.76 -19.53 -10.96
CA ASN A 73 -11.32 -19.01 -12.26
C ASN A 73 -9.83 -19.29 -12.54
N ASP A 74 -9.20 -20.22 -11.80
CA ASP A 74 -7.79 -20.60 -11.96
C ASP A 74 -6.78 -19.42 -11.86
N ILE A 75 -7.11 -18.37 -11.10
CA ILE A 75 -6.23 -17.23 -10.82
C ILE A 75 -5.46 -17.52 -9.52
N ASN A 76 -4.14 -17.66 -9.60
CA ASN A 76 -3.28 -18.08 -8.49
C ASN A 76 -2.82 -16.90 -7.61
N ILE A 77 -3.78 -16.19 -7.00
CA ILE A 77 -3.55 -15.09 -6.06
C ILE A 77 -4.21 -15.40 -4.73
N ASN A 78 -3.48 -15.15 -3.63
CA ASN A 78 -4.05 -15.15 -2.29
C ASN A 78 -4.37 -13.72 -1.86
N ILE A 79 -5.61 -13.48 -1.45
CA ILE A 79 -6.10 -12.15 -1.06
C ILE A 79 -6.26 -12.09 0.45
N PHE A 80 -5.78 -11.00 1.04
CA PHE A 80 -5.81 -10.72 2.48
C PHE A 80 -6.58 -9.42 2.75
N SER A 81 -7.12 -9.28 3.96
CA SER A 81 -7.88 -8.11 4.37
C SER A 81 -6.99 -7.03 5.00
N GLY A 82 -7.24 -5.78 4.64
CA GLY A 82 -6.63 -4.60 5.22
C GLY A 82 -7.53 -3.39 4.98
N ILE A 83 -7.08 -2.21 5.41
CA ILE A 83 -7.82 -0.95 5.27
C ILE A 83 -6.81 0.17 5.01
N SER A 84 -7.16 1.09 4.09
CA SER A 84 -6.45 2.35 3.95
C SER A 84 -7.11 3.40 4.86
N LEU A 85 -6.33 3.94 5.80
CA LEU A 85 -6.76 4.98 6.72
C LEU A 85 -6.28 6.35 6.23
N ASN A 86 -7.11 7.38 6.33
CA ASN A 86 -6.64 8.74 6.07
C ASN A 86 -5.58 9.16 7.09
N PHE A 87 -4.50 9.79 6.62
CA PHE A 87 -3.45 10.27 7.50
C PHE A 87 -3.83 11.59 8.21
N ASN A 88 -4.80 11.54 9.12
CA ASN A 88 -5.30 12.69 9.87
C ASN A 88 -5.68 12.33 11.32
N GLU A 89 -6.17 13.31 12.08
CA GLU A 89 -6.46 13.15 13.51
C GLU A 89 -7.51 12.08 13.82
N LYS A 90 -8.41 11.73 12.89
CA LYS A 90 -9.39 10.64 13.10
C LYS A 90 -8.71 9.28 13.28
N THR A 91 -7.53 9.09 12.68
CA THR A 91 -6.71 7.88 12.88
C THR A 91 -6.33 7.71 14.35
N ASN A 92 -6.18 8.80 15.12
CA ASN A 92 -5.90 8.68 16.55
C ASN A 92 -7.10 8.07 17.31
N GLU A 93 -8.32 8.41 16.93
CA GLU A 93 -9.54 7.86 17.56
C GLU A 93 -9.67 6.37 17.25
N ILE A 94 -9.42 6.00 15.99
CA ILE A 94 -9.41 4.59 15.54
C ILE A 94 -8.44 3.76 16.39
N LEU A 95 -7.21 4.26 16.59
CA LEU A 95 -6.20 3.56 17.39
C LEU A 95 -6.56 3.37 18.86
N ASP A 96 -7.49 4.15 19.41
CA ASP A 96 -7.92 4.06 20.81
C ASP A 96 -9.13 3.15 21.00
N ILE A 97 -10.03 3.11 20.01
CA ILE A 97 -11.34 2.44 20.10
C ILE A 97 -11.28 1.04 19.51
N GLU A 98 -10.54 0.86 18.42
CA GLU A 98 -10.53 -0.38 17.65
C GLU A 98 -9.11 -0.94 17.56
N GLY A 99 -8.98 -2.23 17.88
CA GLY A 99 -7.71 -2.95 17.88
C GLY A 99 -7.15 -3.18 16.47
N HIS A 100 -6.54 -4.35 16.27
CA HIS A 100 -5.90 -4.75 15.00
C HIS A 100 -6.85 -4.88 13.80
N ASN A 101 -8.14 -4.55 13.93
CA ASN A 101 -9.12 -4.72 12.86
C ASN A 101 -8.77 -3.89 11.62
N PHE A 102 -8.30 -2.64 11.75
CA PHE A 102 -7.96 -1.82 10.57
C PHE A 102 -6.53 -1.99 10.05
N SER A 103 -5.78 -2.96 10.58
CA SER A 103 -4.40 -3.19 10.17
C SER A 103 -4.32 -4.06 8.91
N LEU A 104 -3.17 -4.02 8.24
CA LEU A 104 -2.84 -4.90 7.13
C LEU A 104 -2.77 -6.34 7.65
N ASN A 105 -3.69 -7.20 7.21
CA ASN A 105 -3.77 -8.61 7.57
C ASN A 105 -3.78 -8.89 9.09
N LYS A 106 -4.47 -8.04 9.87
CA LYS A 106 -4.56 -8.15 11.35
C LYS A 106 -3.18 -8.12 12.05
N THR A 107 -2.20 -7.49 11.42
CA THR A 107 -0.84 -7.34 11.97
C THR A 107 -0.68 -6.04 12.78
N ARG A 108 0.56 -5.58 12.95
CA ARG A 108 0.89 -4.30 13.61
C ARG A 108 1.11 -3.17 12.61
N PHE A 109 0.88 -3.40 11.32
CA PHE A 109 1.09 -2.42 10.26
C PHE A 109 -0.23 -1.82 9.79
N TYR A 110 -0.28 -0.49 9.67
CA TYR A 110 -1.47 0.23 9.22
C TYR A 110 -1.11 1.09 8.02
N LEU A 111 -1.87 0.96 6.94
CA LEU A 111 -1.68 1.81 5.76
C LEU A 111 -2.32 3.18 6.01
N LEU A 112 -1.51 4.23 5.91
CA LEU A 112 -1.93 5.62 6.07
C LEU A 112 -1.80 6.36 4.75
N GLU A 113 -2.93 6.79 4.21
CA GLU A 113 -2.96 7.55 2.97
C GLU A 113 -2.56 9.00 3.17
N THR A 114 -1.46 9.40 2.54
CA THR A 114 -1.00 10.79 2.58
C THR A 114 -1.88 11.67 1.71
N THR A 115 -2.23 12.86 2.20
CA THR A 115 -2.86 13.89 1.37
C THR A 115 -1.88 14.40 0.30
N PHE A 116 -2.39 15.05 -0.74
CA PHE A 116 -1.54 15.55 -1.83
C PHE A 116 -0.72 16.80 -1.48
N ASN A 117 -1.18 17.66 -0.58
CA ASN A 117 -0.65 19.03 -0.47
C ASN A 117 -0.18 19.45 0.92
N GLU A 118 -0.47 18.66 1.97
CA GLU A 118 -0.14 19.05 3.33
C GLU A 118 0.64 17.98 4.07
N PHE A 119 1.54 18.46 4.93
CA PHE A 119 2.15 17.69 6.00
C PHE A 119 2.59 18.69 7.07
N ASN A 120 2.38 18.36 8.33
CA ASN A 120 2.64 19.29 9.43
C ASN A 120 2.87 18.52 10.74
N TYR A 121 3.09 19.25 11.84
CA TYR A 121 3.37 18.66 13.15
C TYR A 121 2.27 17.70 13.66
N LYS A 122 1.01 17.84 13.23
CA LYS A 122 -0.07 16.93 13.63
C LYS A 122 0.14 15.53 13.07
N HIS A 123 0.67 15.44 11.85
CA HIS A 123 1.03 14.17 11.20
C HIS A 123 2.17 13.47 11.95
N MET A 124 3.18 14.22 12.41
CA MET A 124 4.25 13.67 13.25
C MET A 124 3.72 13.13 14.59
N LYS A 125 2.79 13.85 15.24
CA LYS A 125 2.15 13.35 16.48
C LYS A 125 1.38 12.05 16.29
N ILE A 126 0.76 11.84 15.12
CA ILE A 126 0.12 10.57 14.79
C ILE A 126 1.17 9.45 14.74
N ILE A 127 2.30 9.67 14.05
CA ILE A 127 3.40 8.68 13.98
C ILE A 127 3.95 8.37 15.39
N GLU A 128 4.13 9.40 16.23
CA GLU A 128 4.53 9.21 17.63
C GLU A 128 3.54 8.33 18.39
N LYS A 129 2.23 8.54 18.21
CA LYS A 129 1.19 7.70 18.84
C LYS A 129 1.27 6.24 18.39
N PHE A 130 1.50 5.99 17.09
CA PHE A 130 1.74 4.63 16.59
C PHE A 130 2.93 3.97 17.30
N ARG A 131 4.06 4.68 17.38
CA ARG A 131 5.27 4.21 18.06
C ARG A 131 5.00 3.87 19.53
N ASP A 132 4.31 4.75 20.25
CA ASP A 132 4.01 4.57 21.68
C ASP A 132 3.11 3.34 21.91
N LYS A 133 2.24 3.01 20.95
CA LYS A 133 1.42 1.79 20.94
C LYS A 133 2.14 0.55 20.36
N ARG A 134 3.40 0.67 19.94
CA ARG A 134 4.18 -0.40 19.27
C ARG A 134 3.51 -0.90 17.98
N LEU A 135 2.89 0.03 17.25
CA LEU A 135 2.31 -0.15 15.93
C LEU A 135 3.16 0.62 14.90
N TYR A 136 2.98 0.29 13.63
CA TYR A 136 3.80 0.83 12.54
C TYR A 136 2.91 1.44 11.45
N PRO A 137 2.98 2.77 11.23
CA PRO A 137 2.27 3.40 10.14
C PRO A 137 3.08 3.25 8.85
N VAL A 138 2.47 2.64 7.83
CA VAL A 138 2.98 2.56 6.46
C VAL A 138 2.35 3.71 5.69
N LEU A 139 3.10 4.78 5.43
CA LEU A 139 2.61 5.91 4.66
C LEU A 139 2.57 5.51 3.19
N SER A 140 1.39 5.53 2.58
CA SER A 140 1.24 5.28 1.15
C SER A 140 1.69 6.50 0.35
N HIS A 141 2.35 6.23 -0.77
CA HIS A 141 2.74 7.15 -1.83
C HIS A 141 3.16 8.57 -1.39
N PRO A 142 4.02 8.76 -0.36
CA PRO A 142 4.43 10.09 0.10
C PRO A 142 5.17 10.87 -0.99
N GLU A 143 5.65 10.20 -2.04
CA GLU A 143 6.22 10.83 -3.21
C GLU A 143 5.23 11.71 -3.98
N ARG A 144 3.93 11.41 -3.89
CA ARG A 144 2.86 12.19 -4.51
C ARG A 144 2.55 13.47 -3.75
N ASN A 145 2.90 13.53 -2.45
CA ASN A 145 2.70 14.72 -1.61
C ASN A 145 3.66 15.86 -1.97
N ILE A 146 3.11 16.99 -2.42
CA ILE A 146 3.86 18.17 -2.87
C ILE A 146 4.70 18.78 -1.74
N PHE A 147 4.18 18.80 -0.52
CA PHE A 147 4.88 19.36 0.64
C PHE A 147 6.09 18.50 1.01
N LEU A 148 5.94 17.18 1.07
CA LEU A 148 7.02 16.24 1.34
C LEU A 148 8.09 16.27 0.24
N ARG A 149 7.70 16.38 -1.04
CA ARG A 149 8.65 16.61 -2.16
C ARG A 149 9.55 17.83 -1.94
N LYS A 150 8.94 18.95 -1.53
CA LYS A 150 9.68 20.21 -1.27
C LYS A 150 10.53 20.14 0.01
N ASN A 151 10.17 19.25 0.94
CA ASN A 151 10.80 19.10 2.24
C ASN A 151 11.30 17.65 2.47
N SER A 152 12.04 17.10 1.51
CA SER A 152 12.42 15.68 1.48
C SER A 152 13.13 15.13 2.72
N LYS A 153 13.76 16.00 3.53
CA LYS A 153 14.34 15.64 4.83
C LYS A 153 13.32 15.04 5.79
N LEU A 154 12.05 15.44 5.69
CA LEU A 154 10.96 14.94 6.52
C LEU A 154 10.71 13.45 6.34
N ILE A 155 11.01 12.86 5.17
CA ILE A 155 10.90 11.40 4.98
C ILE A 155 11.81 10.66 5.96
N LYS A 156 13.02 11.15 6.16
CA LYS A 156 13.96 10.57 7.13
C LYS A 156 13.47 10.77 8.57
N GLU A 157 12.87 11.91 8.88
CA GLU A 157 12.29 12.18 10.21
C GLU A 157 11.11 11.25 10.51
N ILE A 158 10.23 11.02 9.53
CA ILE A 158 9.12 10.06 9.62
C ILE A 158 9.66 8.66 9.94
N ILE A 159 10.68 8.20 9.22
CA ILE A 159 11.31 6.90 9.42
C ILE A 159 11.95 6.80 10.82
N ASN A 160 12.68 7.83 11.24
CA ASN A 160 13.30 7.88 12.56
C ASN A 160 12.27 7.82 13.71
N GLN A 161 11.03 8.27 13.47
CA GLN A 161 9.93 8.16 14.42
C GLN A 161 9.19 6.82 14.37
N GLY A 162 9.56 5.91 13.45
CA GLY A 162 8.97 4.58 13.31
C GLY A 162 7.99 4.44 12.15
N GLY A 163 7.87 5.46 11.29
CA GLY A 163 7.10 5.37 10.06
C GLY A 163 7.79 4.51 8.99
N LEU A 164 6.98 3.86 8.16
CA LEU A 164 7.41 3.09 7.00
C LEU A 164 6.89 3.77 5.72
N ILE A 165 7.57 3.55 4.60
CA ILE A 165 7.30 4.24 3.34
C ILE A 165 6.92 3.22 2.27
N GLN A 166 5.71 3.31 1.74
CA GLN A 166 5.28 2.57 0.56
C GLN A 166 5.28 3.52 -0.64
N VAL A 167 6.03 3.18 -1.69
CA VAL A 167 6.10 3.95 -2.94
C VAL A 167 5.19 3.32 -3.99
N SER A 168 4.55 4.14 -4.81
CA SER A 168 3.68 3.68 -5.89
C SER A 168 4.45 3.11 -7.08
N SER A 169 3.99 1.99 -7.64
CA SER A 169 4.54 1.43 -8.88
C SER A 169 4.42 2.42 -10.04
N ASP A 170 3.28 3.11 -10.14
CA ASP A 170 2.97 4.11 -11.16
C ASP A 170 3.88 5.33 -11.09
N SER A 171 4.28 5.72 -9.88
CA SER A 171 5.23 6.81 -9.67
C SER A 171 6.60 6.46 -10.23
N ILE A 172 7.06 5.22 -10.07
CA ILE A 172 8.36 4.76 -10.57
C ILE A 172 8.40 4.71 -12.10
N ILE A 173 7.32 4.24 -12.75
CA ILE A 173 7.28 4.18 -14.21
C ILE A 173 7.05 5.56 -14.84
N GLY A 174 6.41 6.48 -14.11
CA GLY A 174 6.25 7.89 -14.48
C GLY A 174 4.82 8.33 -14.76
N ASN A 175 3.82 7.48 -14.52
CA ASN A 175 2.41 7.77 -14.77
C ASN A 175 1.88 8.92 -13.89
N ASN A 176 2.48 9.14 -12.71
CA ASN A 176 2.12 10.27 -11.84
C ASN A 176 2.92 11.55 -12.13
N GLY A 177 3.72 11.56 -13.20
CA GLY A 177 4.48 12.73 -13.67
C GLY A 177 5.94 12.76 -13.20
N GLU A 178 6.75 13.48 -13.96
CA GLU A 178 8.22 13.50 -13.80
C GLU A 178 8.71 13.96 -12.41
N PRO A 179 8.14 14.99 -11.76
CA PRO A 179 8.56 15.36 -10.40
C PRO A 179 8.29 14.26 -9.36
N VAL A 180 7.22 13.47 -9.56
CA VAL A 180 6.87 12.35 -8.68
C VAL A 180 7.85 11.20 -8.90
N LYS A 181 8.10 10.83 -10.15
CA LYS A 181 9.08 9.80 -10.52
C LYS A 181 10.46 10.08 -9.97
N LYS A 182 10.97 11.30 -10.18
CA LYS A 182 12.28 11.70 -9.68
C LYS A 182 12.38 11.54 -8.17
N PHE A 183 11.34 11.91 -7.43
CA PHE A 183 11.34 11.79 -5.98
C PHE A 183 11.14 10.36 -5.49
N ALA A 184 10.31 9.55 -6.16
CA ALA A 184 10.18 8.12 -5.91
C ALA A 184 11.54 7.41 -5.99
N LEU A 185 12.29 7.68 -7.07
CA LEU A 185 13.62 7.12 -7.28
C LEU A 185 14.63 7.66 -6.25
N ASP A 186 14.55 8.92 -5.84
CA ASP A 186 15.39 9.50 -4.78
C ASP A 186 15.13 8.85 -3.40
N ILE A 187 13.88 8.53 -3.07
CA ILE A 187 13.53 7.78 -1.85
C ILE A 187 14.17 6.38 -1.87
N ILE A 188 14.15 5.70 -3.02
CA ILE A 188 14.75 4.37 -3.18
C ILE A 188 16.28 4.44 -3.11
N ASP A 189 16.91 5.38 -3.83
CA ASP A 189 18.36 5.59 -3.85
C ASP A 189 18.91 5.84 -2.44
N LYS A 190 18.20 6.63 -1.65
CA LYS A 190 18.52 6.92 -0.25
C LYS A 190 18.16 5.80 0.74
N LYS A 191 17.66 4.66 0.24
CA LYS A 191 17.22 3.49 1.04
C LYS A 191 16.13 3.84 2.06
N LEU A 192 15.26 4.80 1.73
CA LEU A 192 14.17 5.25 2.59
C LEU A 192 12.86 4.50 2.31
N ALA A 193 12.72 3.88 1.13
CA ALA A 193 11.55 3.07 0.80
C ALA A 193 11.51 1.77 1.62
N THR A 194 10.35 1.42 2.17
CA THR A 194 10.11 0.13 2.80
C THR A 194 9.61 -0.88 1.78
N CYS A 195 8.68 -0.49 0.92
CA CYS A 195 8.08 -1.35 -0.09
C CYS A 195 7.55 -0.56 -1.29
N ILE A 196 7.21 -1.29 -2.35
CA ILE A 196 6.52 -0.76 -3.52
C ILE A 196 5.22 -1.55 -3.71
N SER A 197 4.14 -0.85 -4.06
CA SER A 197 2.79 -1.44 -4.22
C SER A 197 2.11 -0.87 -5.46
N SER A 198 1.14 -1.61 -5.99
CA SER A 198 0.49 -1.25 -7.26
C SER A 198 -0.47 -0.08 -7.10
N GLU A 199 -1.18 -0.02 -5.97
CA GLU A 199 -2.30 0.89 -5.75
C GLU A 199 -3.39 0.74 -6.81
N ILE A 200 -3.55 -0.48 -7.35
CA ILE A 200 -4.45 -0.74 -8.45
C ILE A 200 -5.90 -0.40 -8.06
N HIS A 201 -6.53 0.42 -8.90
CA HIS A 201 -7.92 0.87 -8.81
C HIS A 201 -8.57 0.83 -10.21
N ASN A 202 -9.90 0.70 -10.32
CA ASN A 202 -10.58 0.56 -11.62
C ASN A 202 -11.01 1.89 -12.25
N LYS A 203 -10.26 2.98 -12.01
CA LYS A 203 -10.66 4.32 -12.45
C LYS A 203 -10.46 4.62 -13.94
N SER A 204 -9.70 3.81 -14.69
CA SER A 204 -9.43 4.08 -16.11
C SER A 204 -9.21 2.82 -16.95
N LYS A 205 -9.55 2.90 -18.25
CA LYS A 205 -9.46 1.78 -19.22
C LYS A 205 -8.03 1.25 -19.47
N ASN A 206 -6.98 1.87 -18.91
CA ASN A 206 -5.60 1.41 -18.99
C ASN A 206 -5.20 0.73 -17.67
N LEU A 207 -5.81 -0.43 -17.42
CA LEU A 207 -5.74 -1.16 -16.17
C LEU A 207 -4.48 -2.03 -16.12
N TYR A 208 -3.44 -1.61 -15.41
CA TYR A 208 -2.28 -2.46 -15.14
C TYR A 208 -1.69 -2.16 -13.75
N PRO A 209 -1.35 -3.19 -12.94
CA PRO A 209 -0.74 -2.97 -11.63
C PRO A 209 0.67 -2.36 -11.71
N ASN A 210 1.34 -2.51 -12.87
CA ASN A 210 2.66 -1.93 -13.19
C ASN A 210 3.78 -2.32 -12.22
N LEU A 211 3.57 -3.33 -11.39
CA LEU A 211 4.50 -3.79 -10.38
C LEU A 211 5.68 -4.53 -11.02
N LYS A 212 5.45 -5.33 -12.08
CA LYS A 212 6.53 -5.97 -12.84
C LYS A 212 7.42 -4.94 -13.53
N LEU A 213 6.83 -4.00 -14.25
CA LEU A 213 7.59 -2.97 -14.96
C LEU A 213 8.36 -2.07 -13.98
N SER A 214 7.73 -1.70 -12.87
CA SER A 214 8.39 -0.98 -11.77
C SER A 214 9.56 -1.79 -11.19
N TYR A 215 9.38 -3.09 -10.97
CA TYR A 215 10.45 -3.99 -10.52
C TYR A 215 11.64 -4.00 -11.49
N GLU A 216 11.37 -4.08 -12.80
CA GLU A 216 12.41 -4.09 -13.83
C GLU A 216 13.25 -2.80 -13.79
N ILE A 217 12.61 -1.64 -13.68
CA ILE A 217 13.29 -0.33 -13.54
C ILE A 217 14.12 -0.28 -12.25
N VAL A 218 13.55 -0.67 -11.11
CA VAL A 218 14.28 -0.64 -9.83
C VAL A 218 15.45 -1.62 -9.84
N ASN A 219 15.28 -2.80 -10.46
CA ASN A 219 16.33 -3.78 -10.59
C ASN A 219 17.48 -3.29 -11.49
N GLU A 220 17.16 -2.59 -12.58
CA GLU A 220 18.17 -1.99 -13.47
C GLU A 220 18.96 -0.88 -12.76
N LEU A 221 18.29 0.00 -12.03
CA LEU A 221 18.91 1.17 -11.40
C LEU A 221 19.63 0.86 -10.09
N PHE A 222 19.06 -0.03 -9.27
CA PHE A 222 19.48 -0.24 -7.88
C PHE A 222 19.89 -1.69 -7.58
N GLY A 223 19.74 -2.60 -8.55
CA GLY A 223 20.15 -3.99 -8.45
C GLY A 223 19.14 -4.90 -7.76
N LYS A 224 19.35 -6.20 -7.97
CA LYS A 224 18.42 -7.28 -7.58
C LYS A 224 18.12 -7.34 -6.08
N ASN A 225 19.10 -7.04 -5.23
CA ASN A 225 18.90 -7.13 -3.78
C ASN A 225 17.90 -6.06 -3.30
N ILE A 226 17.99 -4.83 -3.83
CA ILE A 226 17.08 -3.74 -3.48
C ILE A 226 15.69 -4.04 -4.04
N SER A 227 15.59 -4.48 -5.30
CA SER A 227 14.30 -4.83 -5.90
C SER A 227 13.62 -6.00 -5.20
N ASP A 228 14.30 -7.12 -4.92
CA ASP A 228 13.69 -8.22 -4.18
C ASP A 228 13.24 -7.79 -2.77
N LYS A 229 14.02 -6.92 -2.11
CA LYS A 229 13.66 -6.38 -0.80
C LYS A 229 12.36 -5.58 -0.84
N LEU A 230 12.21 -4.66 -1.81
CA LEU A 230 11.06 -3.74 -1.87
C LEU A 230 9.77 -4.38 -2.40
N PHE A 231 9.87 -5.42 -3.23
CA PHE A 231 8.72 -6.01 -3.93
C PHE A 231 8.32 -7.41 -3.39
N ILE A 232 9.21 -8.07 -2.63
CA ILE A 232 8.99 -9.44 -2.16
C ILE A 232 9.20 -9.51 -0.66
N THR A 233 10.42 -9.25 -0.17
CA THR A 233 10.79 -9.54 1.21
C THR A 233 10.08 -8.63 2.22
N ASN A 234 10.18 -7.31 2.07
CA ASN A 234 9.59 -6.37 3.03
C ASN A 234 8.05 -6.41 3.02
N PRO A 235 7.37 -6.42 1.86
CA PRO A 235 5.93 -6.62 1.82
C PRO A 235 5.48 -7.95 2.46
N GLN A 236 6.23 -9.04 2.26
CA GLN A 236 5.95 -10.32 2.92
C GLN A 236 6.13 -10.24 4.44
N LEU A 237 7.17 -9.57 4.93
CA LEU A 237 7.36 -9.34 6.37
C LEU A 237 6.19 -8.53 6.96
N ILE A 238 5.71 -7.49 6.25
CA ILE A 238 4.52 -6.73 6.65
C ILE A 238 3.31 -7.65 6.73
N LEU A 239 3.07 -8.46 5.70
CA LEU A 239 1.96 -9.41 5.64
C LEU A 239 1.99 -10.42 6.80
N ASP A 240 3.18 -10.86 7.21
CA ASP A 240 3.41 -11.82 8.29
C ASP A 240 3.50 -11.18 9.70
N GLY A 241 3.45 -9.85 9.79
CA GLY A 241 3.52 -9.13 11.07
C GLY A 241 4.93 -8.96 11.64
N HIS A 242 5.95 -9.10 10.80
CA HIS A 242 7.36 -8.90 11.12
C HIS A 242 7.86 -7.54 10.64
N LEU A 243 8.67 -6.84 11.45
CA LEU A 243 9.22 -5.53 11.10
C LEU A 243 10.22 -5.65 9.94
N PRO A 244 9.99 -4.97 8.81
CA PRO A 244 11.00 -4.88 7.75
C PRO A 244 12.25 -4.18 8.26
N LYS A 245 13.42 -4.73 7.92
CA LYS A 245 14.68 -4.04 8.18
C LYS A 245 14.94 -3.06 7.06
N LEU A 246 15.06 -1.76 7.34
CA LEU A 246 15.40 -0.78 6.31
C LEU A 246 16.88 -0.90 5.87
N GLU A 247 17.75 -1.40 6.76
CA GLU A 247 19.18 -1.62 6.49
C GLU A 247 19.58 -3.09 6.75
N ASP A 248 20.60 -3.55 6.02
CA ASP A 248 21.55 -4.57 6.49
C ASP A 248 22.88 -3.87 6.77
#